data_AF-A0A6G4VDP2-F1
#
_entry.id   AF-A0A6G4VDP2-F1
#
_cell.length_a   1.000
_cell.length_b   1.000
_cell.length_c   1.000
_cell.angle_alpha   90.00
_cell.angle_beta   90.00
_cell.angle_gamma   90.00
#
_symmetry.space_group_name_H-M   'P 1'
#
loop_
_entity.id
_entity.type
_entity.pdbx_description
1 polymer ?
#
loop_
_entity_poly.entity_id
_entity_poly.type
_entity_poly.pdbx_seq_one_letter_code
_entity_poly.pdbx_strand_id
1 'polypeptide(L)'
;MTTLAATPAYAVDFACKYQDKTFATPGDNTYVEIQLCIQRVGDGYEATADVSWFNGGTSSIDGERKFDKFDVQVRVEQSNVVKGSRTCDIRYDINSFPRSSELCSKFVTHDRTSTWTADGKVVFDLDRDGEGAYTWDLTGSPQID
;
A
#
# COMPACT_ATOMS: atom_id res chain seq x y z
N MET A 1 31.29 12.01 -36.93
CA MET A 1 30.00 11.45 -36.47
C MET A 1 30.28 10.81 -35.13
N THR A 2 29.96 11.48 -34.03
CA THR A 2 30.36 11.05 -32.69
C THR A 2 29.23 10.21 -32.10
N THR A 3 29.47 8.91 -31.94
CA THR A 3 28.53 8.00 -31.27
C THR A 3 28.54 8.29 -29.77
N LEU A 4 27.43 8.82 -29.26
CA LEU A 4 27.15 8.87 -27.82
C LEU A 4 26.93 7.43 -27.34
N ALA A 5 27.90 6.89 -26.60
CA ALA A 5 27.70 5.66 -25.85
C ALA A 5 26.74 5.99 -24.70
N ALA A 6 25.55 5.40 -24.72
CA ALA A 6 24.65 5.43 -23.58
C ALA A 6 25.33 4.72 -22.41
N THR A 7 25.47 5.39 -21.27
CA THR A 7 25.85 4.73 -20.02
C THR A 7 24.79 3.68 -19.68
N PRO A 8 25.18 2.48 -19.22
CA PRO A 8 24.23 1.46 -18.81
C PRO A 8 23.31 2.05 -17.74
N ALA A 9 21.99 1.94 -17.93
CA ALA A 9 21.04 2.21 -16.87
C ALA A 9 21.32 1.18 -15.77
N TYR A 10 21.67 1.65 -14.57
CA TYR A 10 21.76 0.76 -13.42
C TYR A 10 20.36 0.27 -13.13
N ALA A 11 20.23 -1.05 -13.12
CA ALA A 11 18.96 -1.67 -12.84
C ALA A 11 18.60 -1.38 -11.37
N VAL A 12 17.48 -0.67 -11.14
CA VAL A 12 17.05 -0.31 -9.79
C VAL A 12 16.37 -1.54 -9.22
N ASP A 13 16.76 -2.02 -8.03
CA ASP A 13 16.17 -3.22 -7.42
C ASP A 13 15.10 -2.91 -6.35
N PHE A 14 14.93 -1.64 -6.01
CA PHE A 14 14.04 -1.18 -4.94
C PHE A 14 13.53 0.22 -5.23
N ALA A 15 12.21 0.41 -5.13
CA ALA A 15 11.60 1.74 -5.24
C ALA A 15 10.34 1.83 -4.39
N CYS A 16 10.08 3.02 -3.84
CA CYS A 16 8.90 3.29 -3.01
C CYS A 16 8.21 4.59 -3.38
N LYS A 17 6.92 4.67 -3.06
CA LYS A 17 6.09 5.87 -3.11
C LYS A 17 5.34 6.05 -1.79
N TYR A 18 5.56 7.18 -1.14
CA TYR A 18 4.76 7.62 0.00
C TYR A 18 3.49 8.33 -0.47
N GLN A 19 2.42 8.11 0.27
CA GLN A 19 1.15 8.82 0.15
C GLN A 19 0.40 8.76 1.48
N ASP A 20 -0.44 9.75 1.72
CA ASP A 20 -1.19 9.88 2.95
C ASP A 20 -2.63 10.31 2.69
N LYS A 21 -3.48 10.09 3.69
CA LYS A 21 -4.85 10.56 3.71
C LYS A 21 -5.34 10.78 5.14
N THR A 22 -6.04 11.88 5.34
CA THR A 22 -6.81 12.13 6.56
C THR A 22 -8.26 11.73 6.36
N PHE A 23 -8.80 10.92 7.28
CA PHE A 23 -10.19 10.47 7.30
C PHE A 23 -10.97 11.22 8.38
N ALA A 24 -12.16 11.70 8.05
CA ALA A 24 -13.06 12.34 8.99
C ALA A 24 -13.80 11.29 9.83
N THR A 25 -13.10 10.71 10.80
CA THR A 25 -13.60 9.63 11.66
C THR A 25 -14.26 10.17 12.94
N PRO A 26 -15.08 9.37 13.65
CA PRO A 26 -15.65 9.78 14.93
C PRO A 26 -14.57 10.20 15.95
N GLY A 27 -14.80 11.33 16.63
CA GLY A 27 -13.81 11.94 17.52
C GLY A 27 -12.71 12.65 16.72
N ASP A 28 -11.44 12.32 17.00
CA ASP A 28 -10.32 12.84 16.22
C ASP A 28 -10.20 12.16 14.86
N ASN A 29 -9.90 12.95 13.83
CA ASN A 29 -9.61 12.48 12.48
C ASN A 29 -8.40 11.53 12.49
N THR A 30 -8.55 10.37 11.86
CA THR A 30 -7.46 9.40 11.68
C THR A 30 -6.62 9.80 10.48
N TYR A 31 -5.30 9.91 10.68
CA TYR A 31 -4.33 10.16 9.62
C TYR A 31 -3.60 8.85 9.30
N VAL A 32 -3.61 8.45 8.03
CA VAL A 32 -2.99 7.22 7.55
C VAL A 32 -1.92 7.57 6.53
N GLU A 33 -0.74 6.99 6.69
CA GLU A 33 0.35 7.03 5.73
C GLU A 33 0.54 5.62 5.15
N ILE A 34 0.77 5.55 3.84
CA ILE A 34 1.08 4.31 3.14
C ILE A 34 2.36 4.50 2.33
N GLN A 35 3.35 3.67 2.61
CA GLN A 35 4.52 3.51 1.75
C GLN A 35 4.35 2.26 0.89
N LEU A 36 4.13 2.47 -0.41
CA LEU A 36 4.01 1.39 -1.38
C LEU A 36 5.38 1.15 -2.03
N CYS A 37 5.95 -0.04 -1.89
CA CYS A 37 7.26 -0.37 -2.42
C CYS A 37 7.22 -1.60 -3.31
N ILE A 38 8.13 -1.64 -4.29
CA ILE A 38 8.45 -2.81 -5.09
C ILE A 38 9.94 -3.12 -4.88
N GLN A 39 10.25 -4.41 -4.72
CA GLN A 39 11.62 -4.85 -4.54
C GLN A 39 11.90 -6.18 -5.21
N ARG A 40 13.13 -6.33 -5.70
CA ARG A 40 13.64 -7.60 -6.18
C ARG A 40 14.20 -8.41 -5.00
N VAL A 41 13.70 -9.62 -4.81
CA VAL A 41 14.14 -10.51 -3.73
C VAL A 41 14.31 -11.92 -4.29
N GLY A 42 15.52 -12.45 -4.25
CA GLY A 42 15.84 -13.78 -4.79
C GLY A 42 15.42 -13.94 -6.26
N ASP A 43 14.57 -14.92 -6.52
CA ASP A 43 14.06 -15.26 -7.86
C ASP A 43 12.74 -14.56 -8.20
N GLY A 44 12.37 -13.51 -7.49
CA GLY A 44 11.10 -12.84 -7.71
C GLY A 44 11.03 -11.40 -7.23
N TYR A 45 9.81 -10.90 -7.19
CA TYR A 45 9.48 -9.51 -6.88
C TYR A 45 8.47 -9.47 -5.73
N GLU A 46 8.70 -8.59 -4.76
CA GLU A 46 7.80 -8.35 -3.65
C GLU A 46 7.26 -6.92 -3.70
N ALA A 47 5.94 -6.81 -3.71
CA ALA A 47 5.26 -5.55 -3.46
C ALA A 47 4.82 -5.47 -2.00
N THR A 48 5.07 -4.35 -1.34
CA THR A 48 4.69 -4.08 0.04
C THR A 48 3.89 -2.78 0.15
N ALA A 49 2.91 -2.76 1.03
CA ALA A 49 2.28 -1.56 1.56
C ALA A 49 2.53 -1.53 3.07
N ASP A 50 3.44 -0.66 3.51
CA ASP A 50 3.62 -0.33 4.93
C ASP A 50 2.60 0.75 5.29
N VAL A 51 1.66 0.41 6.17
CA VAL A 51 0.51 1.23 6.52
C VAL A 51 0.68 1.67 7.96
N SER A 52 0.90 2.96 8.18
CA SER A 52 0.99 3.55 9.51
C SER A 52 -0.16 4.50 9.76
N TRP A 53 -0.54 4.68 11.02
CA TRP A 53 -1.61 5.60 11.36
C TRP A 53 -1.41 6.32 12.68
N PHE A 54 -2.12 7.44 12.79
CA PHE A 54 -2.21 8.29 13.96
C PHE A 54 -3.68 8.60 14.23
N ASN A 55 -4.03 8.75 15.51
CA ASN A 55 -5.41 8.93 15.96
C ASN A 55 -6.32 7.78 15.49
N GLY A 56 -5.81 6.55 15.59
CA GLY A 56 -6.63 5.34 15.52
C GLY A 56 -7.59 5.24 16.72
N GLY A 57 -8.32 4.15 16.80
CA GLY A 57 -9.20 3.88 17.93
C GLY A 57 -8.47 3.28 19.13
N THR A 58 -9.21 3.08 20.21
CA THR A 58 -8.78 2.33 21.40
C THR A 58 -9.63 1.07 21.64
N SER A 59 -10.54 0.76 20.72
CA SER A 59 -11.49 -0.36 20.78
C SER A 59 -12.00 -0.73 19.38
N SER A 60 -11.96 -2.02 19.05
CA SER A 60 -12.43 -2.58 17.78
C SER A 60 -13.91 -3.01 17.75
N ILE A 61 -14.60 -2.90 18.89
CA ILE A 61 -16.00 -3.33 19.05
C ILE A 61 -16.95 -2.13 19.03
N ASP A 62 -16.74 -1.18 19.94
CA ASP A 62 -17.57 0.02 20.08
C ASP A 62 -16.81 1.12 20.85
N GLY A 63 -17.34 2.35 20.86
CA GLY A 63 -16.72 3.51 21.50
C GLY A 63 -15.96 4.39 20.49
N GLU A 64 -14.63 4.46 20.62
CA GLU A 64 -13.71 5.23 19.76
C GLU A 64 -13.34 4.50 18.46
N ARG A 65 -14.18 3.57 18.01
CA ARG A 65 -14.01 2.89 16.74
C ARG A 65 -14.03 3.92 15.60
N LYS A 66 -13.14 3.73 14.62
CA LYS A 66 -12.89 4.67 13.52
C LYS A 66 -13.44 4.16 12.19
N PHE A 67 -13.33 2.86 11.95
CA PHE A 67 -13.67 2.22 10.68
C PHE A 67 -14.56 0.98 10.86
N ASP A 68 -15.58 0.89 10.02
CA ASP A 68 -16.34 -0.34 9.76
C ASP A 68 -15.56 -1.31 8.85
N LYS A 69 -14.67 -0.77 8.01
CA LYS A 69 -13.80 -1.54 7.12
C LYS A 69 -12.50 -0.80 6.83
N PHE A 70 -11.39 -1.53 6.73
CA PHE A 70 -10.12 -0.99 6.24
C PHE A 70 -9.26 -2.10 5.60
N ASP A 71 -9.55 -2.39 4.33
CA ASP A 71 -8.83 -3.39 3.54
C ASP A 71 -7.78 -2.71 2.68
N VAL A 72 -6.52 -3.13 2.79
CA VAL A 72 -5.43 -2.68 1.92
C VAL A 72 -5.08 -3.78 0.93
N GLN A 73 -5.23 -3.49 -0.36
CA GLN A 73 -4.77 -4.35 -1.44
C GLN A 73 -3.43 -3.87 -1.97
N VAL A 74 -2.47 -4.79 -2.06
CA VAL A 74 -1.20 -4.61 -2.76
C VAL A 74 -1.13 -5.54 -3.98
N ARG A 75 -0.56 -5.05 -5.07
CA ARG A 75 -0.40 -5.73 -6.36
C ARG A 75 1.05 -5.66 -6.80
N VAL A 76 1.57 -6.79 -7.29
CA VAL A 76 2.81 -6.84 -8.07
C VAL A 76 2.41 -6.79 -9.54
N GLU A 77 2.92 -5.81 -10.28
CA GLU A 77 2.61 -5.65 -11.70
C GLU A 77 3.89 -5.68 -12.54
N GLN A 78 3.81 -6.31 -13.70
CA GLN A 78 4.83 -6.27 -14.75
C GLN A 78 4.24 -5.54 -15.94
N SER A 79 4.82 -4.40 -16.33
CA SER A 79 4.30 -3.58 -17.44
C SER A 79 2.79 -3.30 -17.35
N ASN A 80 2.30 -2.93 -16.15
CA ASN A 80 0.89 -2.67 -15.83
C ASN A 80 -0.05 -3.89 -15.95
N VAL A 81 0.51 -5.11 -15.94
CA VAL A 81 -0.26 -6.35 -15.84
C VAL A 81 -0.06 -6.96 -14.47
N VAL A 82 -1.15 -7.14 -13.72
CA VAL A 82 -1.13 -7.76 -12.39
C VAL A 82 -0.62 -9.21 -12.49
N LYS A 83 0.47 -9.50 -11.79
CA LYS A 83 1.04 -10.84 -11.66
C LYS A 83 0.68 -11.52 -10.35
N GLY A 84 0.40 -10.72 -9.32
CA GLY A 84 -0.12 -11.21 -8.06
C GLY A 84 -0.69 -10.08 -7.24
N SER A 85 -1.60 -10.42 -6.33
CA SER A 85 -2.15 -9.47 -5.37
C SER A 85 -2.38 -10.13 -4.02
N ARG A 86 -2.52 -9.29 -2.99
CA ARG A 86 -2.98 -9.66 -1.66
C ARG A 86 -3.84 -8.54 -1.11
N THR A 87 -4.88 -8.89 -0.36
CA THR A 87 -5.64 -7.94 0.46
C THR A 87 -5.44 -8.29 1.93
N CYS A 88 -5.11 -7.29 2.75
CA CYS A 88 -4.96 -7.40 4.20
C CYS A 88 -6.07 -6.57 4.86
N ASP A 89 -6.79 -7.16 5.80
CA ASP A 89 -7.76 -6.45 6.65
C ASP A 89 -7.01 -5.86 7.84
N ILE A 90 -6.95 -4.53 7.92
CA ILE A 90 -6.27 -3.75 8.98
C ILE A 90 -7.29 -3.17 9.96
N ARG A 91 -8.59 -3.36 9.72
CA ARG A 91 -9.69 -2.74 10.49
C ARG A 91 -9.56 -2.98 11.98
N TYR A 92 -9.17 -4.19 12.40
CA TYR A 92 -9.05 -4.49 13.82
C TYR A 92 -7.96 -3.64 14.49
N ASP A 93 -6.77 -3.57 13.90
CA ASP A 93 -5.61 -2.90 14.49
C ASP A 93 -5.77 -1.38 14.49
N ILE A 94 -6.22 -0.78 13.38
CA ILE A 94 -6.44 0.67 13.29
C ILE A 94 -7.51 1.17 14.27
N ASN A 95 -8.45 0.30 14.64
CA ASN A 95 -9.45 0.61 15.65
C ASN A 95 -8.99 0.31 17.09
N SER A 96 -7.95 -0.51 17.28
CA SER A 96 -7.51 -0.94 18.62
C SER A 96 -6.32 -0.14 19.13
N PHE A 97 -5.52 0.44 18.24
CA PHE A 97 -4.31 1.16 18.59
C PHE A 97 -4.37 2.61 18.09
N PRO A 98 -4.18 3.62 18.97
CA PRO A 98 -4.21 5.02 18.56
C PRO A 98 -3.06 5.39 17.62
N ARG A 99 -1.94 4.65 17.68
CA ARG A 99 -0.79 4.78 16.79
C ARG A 99 -0.11 3.43 16.63
N SER A 100 -0.01 2.92 15.41
CA SER A 100 0.74 1.71 15.07
C SER A 100 1.04 1.67 13.56
N SER A 101 1.57 0.55 13.09
CA SER A 101 1.71 0.22 11.68
C SER A 101 1.49 -1.27 11.41
N GLU A 102 1.14 -1.59 10.17
CA GLU A 102 0.94 -2.95 9.65
C GLU A 102 1.55 -3.08 8.25
N LEU A 103 2.11 -4.27 7.96
CA LEU A 103 2.72 -4.56 6.67
C LEU A 103 1.86 -5.53 5.85
N CYS A 104 1.38 -5.08 4.70
CA CYS A 104 0.76 -5.96 3.72
C CYS A 104 1.74 -6.24 2.57
N SER A 105 2.08 -7.51 2.32
CA SER A 105 3.01 -7.87 1.25
C SER A 105 2.53 -9.00 0.34
N LYS A 106 2.97 -8.94 -0.92
CA LYS A 106 2.79 -9.98 -1.92
C LYS A 106 4.08 -10.23 -2.68
N PHE A 107 4.61 -11.45 -2.56
CA PHE A 107 5.70 -11.96 -3.39
C PHE A 107 5.18 -12.77 -4.58
N VAL A 108 5.87 -12.66 -5.72
CA VAL A 108 5.72 -13.51 -6.90
C VAL A 108 7.10 -13.93 -7.44
N THR A 109 7.28 -15.23 -7.68
CA THR A 109 8.46 -15.74 -8.39
C THR A 109 8.40 -15.37 -9.87
N HIS A 110 9.44 -14.72 -10.39
CA HIS A 110 9.53 -14.34 -11.79
C HIS A 110 10.97 -13.99 -12.21
N ASP A 111 11.34 -14.36 -13.44
CA ASP A 111 12.62 -13.99 -14.04
C ASP A 111 12.79 -12.47 -14.18
N ARG A 112 14.05 -12.01 -14.16
CA ARG A 112 14.43 -10.60 -14.34
C ARG A 112 14.13 -10.10 -15.75
N THR A 113 12.89 -9.72 -15.98
CA THR A 113 12.39 -9.34 -17.30
C THR A 113 11.43 -8.18 -17.17
N SER A 114 11.59 -7.18 -18.06
CA SER A 114 10.75 -5.98 -18.09
C SER A 114 10.81 -5.14 -16.81
N THR A 115 9.96 -4.13 -16.74
CA THR A 115 9.81 -3.24 -15.60
C THR A 115 8.70 -3.70 -14.65
N TRP A 116 8.92 -3.53 -13.35
CA TRP A 116 8.02 -3.94 -12.29
C TRP A 116 7.61 -2.77 -11.41
N THR A 117 6.37 -2.81 -10.93
CA THR A 117 5.80 -1.83 -10.01
C THR A 117 5.01 -2.52 -8.91
N ALA A 118 4.85 -1.81 -7.81
CA ALA A 118 3.83 -2.06 -6.83
C ALA A 118 2.67 -1.09 -7.08
N ASP A 119 1.45 -1.60 -7.06
CA ASP A 119 0.22 -0.81 -7.15
C ASP A 119 -0.76 -1.31 -6.08
N GLY A 120 -1.87 -0.62 -5.85
CA GLY A 120 -2.81 -1.02 -4.83
C GLY A 120 -3.98 -0.06 -4.66
N LYS A 121 -4.83 -0.41 -3.70
CA LYS A 121 -5.95 0.43 -3.27
C LYS A 121 -6.31 0.12 -1.84
N VAL A 122 -6.97 1.07 -1.19
CA VAL A 122 -7.61 0.88 0.10
C VAL A 122 -9.13 0.89 -0.10
N VAL A 123 -9.82 -0.12 0.41
CA VAL A 123 -11.28 -0.13 0.52
C VAL A 123 -11.63 0.07 1.98
N PHE A 124 -12.27 1.20 2.29
CA PHE A 124 -12.55 1.60 3.66
C PHE A 124 -14.01 1.99 3.84
N ASP A 125 -14.51 1.90 5.07
CA ASP A 125 -15.85 2.32 5.47
C ASP A 125 -15.72 2.99 6.84
N LEU A 126 -16.25 4.20 6.99
CA LEU A 126 -16.07 4.99 8.21
C LEU A 126 -17.15 4.61 9.23
N ASP A 127 -16.76 4.47 10.49
CA ASP A 127 -17.70 4.10 11.53
C ASP A 127 -18.83 5.15 11.64
N ARG A 128 -20.08 4.67 11.53
CA ARG A 128 -21.32 5.46 11.74
C ARG A 128 -21.52 6.65 10.79
N ASP A 129 -20.92 6.67 9.61
CA ASP A 129 -21.22 7.70 8.60
C ASP A 129 -22.51 7.41 7.81
N GLY A 130 -22.89 6.13 7.69
CA GLY A 130 -24.07 5.69 6.96
C GLY A 130 -23.91 5.65 5.44
N GLU A 131 -22.69 5.85 4.92
CA GLU A 131 -22.41 6.01 3.49
C GLU A 131 -21.85 4.72 2.84
N GLY A 132 -21.30 3.81 3.66
CA GLY A 132 -20.74 2.55 3.22
C GLY A 132 -19.33 2.66 2.63
N ALA A 133 -18.90 1.61 1.93
CA ALA A 133 -17.50 1.49 1.54
C ALA A 133 -17.08 2.41 0.37
N TYR A 134 -15.97 3.10 0.56
CA TYR A 134 -15.26 3.92 -0.42
C TYR A 134 -13.96 3.24 -0.88
N THR A 135 -13.44 3.69 -2.02
CA THR A 135 -12.12 3.29 -2.52
C THR A 135 -11.17 4.47 -2.57
N TRP A 136 -9.95 4.28 -2.06
CA TRP A 136 -8.80 5.14 -2.29
C TRP A 136 -7.81 4.39 -3.17
N ASP A 137 -7.73 4.77 -4.44
CA ASP A 137 -6.71 4.25 -5.35
C ASP A 137 -5.34 4.82 -4.99
N LEU A 138 -4.36 3.94 -4.81
CA LEU A 138 -3.02 4.34 -4.45
C LEU A 138 -2.23 4.71 -5.70
N THR A 139 -1.37 5.71 -5.57
CA THR A 139 -0.35 5.96 -6.60
C THR A 139 0.69 4.84 -6.53
N GLY A 140 0.90 4.16 -7.67
CA GLY A 140 1.89 3.10 -7.80
C GLY A 140 3.33 3.56 -7.50
N SER A 141 4.20 2.60 -7.17
CA SER A 141 5.62 2.83 -6.97
C SER A 141 6.30 3.28 -8.28
N PRO A 142 7.48 3.91 -8.21
CA PRO A 142 8.36 3.98 -9.37
C PRO A 142 8.68 2.57 -9.89
N GLN A 143 9.04 2.50 -11.17
CA GLN A 143 9.44 1.27 -11.84
C GLN A 143 10.83 0.80 -11.40
N ILE A 144 11.00 -0.51 -11.32
CA ILE A 144 12.28 -1.22 -11.17
C ILE A 144 12.48 -2.20 -12.33
N ASP A 145 13.70 -2.67 -12.59
CA ASP A 145 14.05 -3.56 -13.71
C ASP A 145 15.07 -4.64 -13.32
#